data_AF-A0A2H3ICH2-F1
#
_entry.id   AF-A0A2H3ICH2-F1
#
_cell.length_a   1.000
_cell.length_b   1.000
_cell.length_c   1.000
_cell.angle_alpha   90.00
_cell.angle_beta   90.00
_cell.angle_gamma   90.00
#
_symmetry.space_group_name_H-M   'P 1'
#
loop_
_entity.id
_entity.type
_entity.pdbx_description
1 polymer ?
#
loop_
_entity_poly.entity_id
_entity_poly.type
_entity_poly.pdbx_seq_one_letter_code
_entity_poly.pdbx_strand_id
1 'polypeptide(L)'
;MQLSTLIVSIALASCAQACYFNVKSSTVGTFSAQHSEPSDHGGAPQTMTGGKGSCSFTANVADGCVVTVIKESGCGSLTFTRVGNN
;
A
#
# COMPACT_ATOMS: atom_id res chain seq x y z
N MET A 1 26.60 -36.15 -22.04
CA MET A 1 25.33 -36.00 -21.30
C MET A 1 25.22 -34.54 -20.91
N GLN A 2 24.51 -33.73 -21.70
CA GLN A 2 24.42 -32.29 -21.48
C GLN A 2 22.97 -32.02 -21.09
N LEU A 3 22.67 -32.06 -19.78
CA LEU A 3 21.37 -31.64 -19.26
C LEU A 3 21.35 -30.11 -19.28
N SER A 4 20.75 -29.57 -20.34
CA SER A 4 20.46 -28.15 -20.48
C SER A 4 19.43 -27.74 -19.43
N THR A 5 19.87 -26.96 -18.43
CA THR A 5 18.99 -26.36 -17.44
C THR A 5 18.10 -25.33 -18.12
N LEU A 6 16.85 -25.69 -18.39
CA LEU A 6 15.83 -24.76 -18.85
C LEU A 6 15.40 -23.92 -17.64
N ILE A 7 16.03 -22.75 -17.47
CA ILE A 7 15.53 -21.74 -16.54
C ILE A 7 14.26 -21.18 -17.16
N VAL A 8 13.13 -21.72 -16.73
CA VAL A 8 11.79 -21.21 -17.06
C VAL A 8 11.62 -19.92 -16.27
N SER A 9 12.01 -18.80 -16.89
CA SER A 9 11.70 -17.46 -16.41
C SER A 9 10.19 -17.23 -16.57
N ILE A 10 9.40 -17.66 -15.58
CA ILE A 10 8.01 -17.22 -15.45
C ILE A 10 8.08 -15.75 -15.04
N ALA A 11 8.11 -14.88 -16.04
CA ALA A 11 7.64 -13.51 -15.86
C ALA A 11 6.11 -13.61 -15.72
N LEU A 12 5.63 -13.89 -14.51
CA LEU A 12 4.26 -13.59 -14.14
C LEU A 12 4.10 -12.09 -14.41
N ALA A 13 3.22 -11.75 -15.33
CA ALA A 13 2.70 -10.39 -15.43
C ALA A 13 2.02 -10.09 -14.09
N SER A 14 2.80 -9.59 -13.12
CA SER A 14 2.26 -9.09 -11.87
C SER A 14 1.48 -7.85 -12.22
N CYS A 15 0.17 -7.99 -12.33
CA CYS A 15 -0.73 -6.85 -12.35
C CYS A 15 -0.42 -6.04 -11.08
N ALA A 16 0.27 -4.91 -11.19
CA ALA A 16 0.53 -4.07 -10.03
C ALA A 16 -0.82 -3.54 -9.54
N GLN A 17 -1.16 -3.78 -8.28
CA GLN A 17 -2.34 -3.17 -7.66
C GLN A 17 -1.89 -1.87 -6.98
N ALA A 18 -2.38 -0.75 -7.51
CA ALA A 18 -2.15 0.56 -6.93
C ALA A 18 -3.36 0.98 -6.10
N CYS A 19 -3.12 1.28 -4.84
CA CYS A 19 -4.07 1.81 -3.89
C CYS A 19 -3.81 3.31 -3.72
N TYR A 20 -4.78 4.13 -4.09
CA TYR A 20 -4.75 5.58 -3.84
C TYR A 20 -5.78 5.90 -2.78
N PHE A 21 -5.45 6.80 -1.86
CA PHE A 21 -6.29 7.18 -0.73
C PHE A 21 -6.36 8.68 -0.57
N ASN A 22 -7.57 9.18 -0.32
CA ASN A 22 -7.77 10.43 0.39
C ASN A 22 -7.75 10.13 1.89
N VAL A 23 -6.77 10.69 2.58
CA VAL A 23 -6.60 10.57 4.02
C VAL A 23 -7.12 11.83 4.68
N LYS A 24 -8.16 11.70 5.50
CA LYS A 24 -8.69 12.78 6.32
C LYS A 24 -8.08 12.70 7.71
N SER A 25 -7.30 13.71 8.08
CA SER A 25 -6.82 13.95 9.44
C SER A 25 -7.67 15.04 10.11
N SER A 26 -8.01 14.84 11.38
CA SER A 26 -8.66 15.87 12.20
C SER A 26 -7.76 17.06 12.51
N THR A 27 -6.44 16.90 12.36
CA THR A 27 -5.44 17.92 12.72
C THR A 27 -4.93 18.71 11.52
N VAL A 28 -4.59 18.02 10.42
CA VAL A 28 -3.92 18.64 9.25
C VAL A 28 -4.79 18.69 7.98
N GLY A 29 -6.06 18.32 8.13
CA GLY A 29 -7.04 18.27 7.03
C GLY A 29 -6.82 17.07 6.11
N THR A 30 -7.26 17.21 4.86
CA THR A 30 -7.19 16.12 3.86
C THR A 30 -5.85 16.14 3.11
N PHE A 31 -5.34 14.97 2.78
CA PHE A 31 -4.15 14.76 1.96
C PHE A 31 -4.18 13.41 1.25
N SER A 32 -3.31 13.22 0.25
CA SER A 32 -3.23 11.97 -0.50
C SER A 32 -2.20 11.03 0.12
N ALA A 33 -2.52 9.75 0.14
CA ALA A 33 -1.55 8.68 0.36
C ALA A 33 -1.73 7.64 -0.73
N GLN A 34 -0.65 6.95 -1.10
CA GLN A 34 -0.71 5.92 -2.12
C GLN A 34 0.25 4.79 -1.78
N HIS A 35 -0.08 3.63 -2.32
CA HIS A 35 0.70 2.42 -2.19
C HIS A 35 0.59 1.63 -3.50
N SER A 36 1.69 1.14 -4.04
CA SER A 36 1.69 0.38 -5.29
C SER A 36 2.61 -0.81 -5.16
N GLU A 37 2.05 -2.02 -5.22
CA GLU A 37 2.80 -3.27 -5.09
C GLU A 37 2.19 -4.34 -6.01
N PRO A 38 2.90 -5.46 -6.27
CA PRO A 38 2.33 -6.60 -6.99
C PRO A 38 1.00 -7.04 -6.39
N SER A 39 0.00 -7.36 -7.23
CA SER A 39 -1.30 -7.88 -6.77
C SER A 39 -1.22 -9.17 -5.96
N ASP A 40 -0.11 -9.90 -6.08
CA ASP A 40 0.19 -11.07 -5.27
C ASP A 40 1.60 -10.90 -4.69
N HIS A 41 1.65 -10.79 -3.38
CA HIS A 41 2.88 -10.67 -2.59
C HIS A 41 3.08 -11.89 -1.68
N GLY A 42 2.37 -13.00 -1.94
CA GLY A 42 2.53 -14.26 -1.21
C GLY A 42 2.25 -14.15 0.29
N GLY A 43 1.40 -13.19 0.69
CA GLY A 43 1.10 -12.87 2.09
C GLY A 43 2.20 -12.10 2.82
N ALA A 44 3.21 -11.57 2.11
CA ALA A 44 4.22 -10.71 2.72
C ALA A 44 3.59 -9.45 3.34
N PRO A 45 4.03 -8.98 4.53
CA PRO A 45 3.52 -7.74 5.09
C PRO A 45 3.74 -6.56 4.15
N GLN A 46 2.68 -5.81 3.85
CA GLN A 46 2.74 -4.63 2.97
C GLN A 46 2.57 -3.38 3.83
N THR A 47 3.49 -2.42 3.68
CA THR A 47 3.54 -1.22 4.53
C THR A 47 3.41 0.05 3.69
N MET A 48 2.51 0.94 4.10
CA MET A 48 2.36 2.29 3.58
C MET A 48 2.76 3.30 4.64
N THR A 49 3.51 4.32 4.24
CA THR A 49 3.76 5.51 5.05
C THR A 49 3.17 6.73 4.39
N GLY A 50 2.75 7.70 5.18
CA GLY A 50 2.19 8.94 4.69
C GLY A 50 2.17 10.02 5.75
N GLY A 51 1.86 11.24 5.33
CA GLY A 51 1.81 12.37 6.25
C GLY A 51 1.61 13.70 5.56
N LYS A 52 1.32 14.72 6.37
CA LYS A 52 1.21 16.12 5.96
C LYS A 52 1.47 17.02 7.17
N GLY A 53 2.38 17.99 7.03
CA GLY A 53 2.72 18.90 8.13
C GLY A 53 3.21 18.14 9.36
N SER A 54 2.55 18.34 10.51
CA SER A 54 2.86 17.65 11.76
C SER A 54 2.35 16.21 11.85
N CYS A 55 1.57 15.75 10.88
CA CYS A 55 1.01 14.41 10.84
C CYS A 55 1.91 13.44 10.08
N SER A 56 2.19 12.28 10.67
CA SER A 56 2.85 11.14 10.03
C SER A 56 2.20 9.83 10.49
N PHE A 57 2.15 8.84 9.60
CA PHE A 57 1.65 7.51 9.94
C PHE A 57 2.40 6.39 9.21
N THR A 58 2.31 5.20 9.80
CA THR A 58 2.65 3.91 9.19
C THR A 58 1.42 3.01 9.28
N ALA A 59 1.07 2.36 8.17
CA ALA A 59 -0.10 1.49 8.07
C ALA A 59 0.24 0.22 7.29
N ASN A 60 -0.46 -0.87 7.60
CA ASN A 60 -0.49 -2.05 6.74
C ASN A 60 -1.55 -1.87 5.65
N VAL A 61 -1.25 -2.32 4.44
CA VAL A 61 -2.20 -2.31 3.31
C VAL A 61 -2.39 -3.72 2.78
N ALA A 62 -3.49 -4.38 3.12
CA ALA A 62 -3.77 -5.72 2.61
C ALA A 62 -4.38 -5.68 1.19
N ASP A 63 -4.50 -6.87 0.57
CA ASP A 63 -5.22 -7.06 -0.69
C ASP A 63 -6.58 -6.35 -0.69
N GLY A 64 -6.96 -5.79 -1.84
CA GLY A 64 -8.17 -4.96 -1.93
C GLY A 64 -8.03 -3.58 -1.29
N CYS A 65 -6.81 -3.15 -0.97
CA CYS A 65 -6.47 -1.83 -0.43
C CYS A 65 -7.09 -1.56 0.95
N VAL A 66 -7.14 -2.58 1.81
CA VAL A 66 -7.61 -2.46 3.19
C VAL A 66 -6.49 -1.90 4.06
N VAL A 67 -6.73 -0.76 4.69
CA VAL A 67 -5.72 -0.03 5.48
C VAL A 67 -5.93 -0.27 6.97
N THR A 68 -4.85 -0.64 7.67
CA THR A 68 -4.79 -0.73 9.13
C THR A 68 -3.65 0.12 9.65
N VAL A 69 -3.93 1.20 10.38
CA VAL A 69 -2.90 2.08 10.95
C VAL A 69 -2.15 1.34 12.07
N ILE A 70 -0.83 1.29 11.97
CA ILE A 70 0.07 0.70 12.97
C ILE A 70 0.55 1.77 13.95
N LYS A 71 0.90 2.94 13.42
CA LYS A 71 1.43 4.06 14.18
C LYS A 71 1.01 5.37 13.53
N GLU A 72 0.63 6.34 14.33
CA GLU A 72 0.46 7.72 13.89
C GLU A 72 1.05 8.69 14.92
N SER A 73 1.40 9.88 14.46
CA SER A 73 1.90 10.96 15.29
C SER A 73 1.40 12.28 14.72
N GLY A 74 0.75 13.07 15.57
CA GLY A 74 0.27 14.41 15.22
C GLY A 74 -0.88 14.44 14.22
N CYS A 75 -1.55 13.31 13.93
CA CYS A 75 -2.65 13.25 12.98
C CYS A 75 -4.03 13.36 13.62
N GLY A 76 -4.16 13.05 14.91
CA GLY A 76 -5.46 12.85 15.54
C GLY A 76 -6.18 11.67 14.90
N SER A 77 -7.49 11.76 14.66
CA SER A 77 -8.19 10.68 13.96
C SER A 77 -7.84 10.67 12.47
N LEU A 78 -7.50 9.49 11.94
CA LEU A 78 -7.28 9.25 10.51
C LEU A 78 -8.45 8.45 9.92
N THR A 79 -8.91 8.87 8.74
CA THR A 79 -9.87 8.11 7.92
C THR A 79 -9.34 8.00 6.50
N PHE A 80 -9.31 6.78 5.96
CA PHE A 80 -8.82 6.49 4.63
C PHE A 80 -10.00 6.22 3.70
N THR A 81 -10.05 6.93 2.57
CA THR A 81 -11.04 6.70 1.52
C THR A 81 -10.30 6.36 0.24
N ARG A 82 -10.48 5.14 -0.26
CA ARG A 82 -9.86 4.68 -1.52
C ARG A 82 -10.37 5.53 -2.68
N VAL A 83 -9.47 5.88 -3.61
CA VAL A 83 -9.74 6.59 -4.85
C VAL A 83 -9.56 5.61 -6.00
N GLY A 84 -10.59 5.47 -6.85
CA GLY A 84 -10.62 4.49 -7.94
C GLY A 84 -11.23 3.13 -7.54
N ASN A 85 -11.65 2.35 -8.54
CA ASN A 85 -12.39 1.10 -8.35
C ASN A 85 -11.50 -0.15 -8.42
N ASN A 86 -11.94 -1.17 -7.69
CA ASN A 86 -11.51 -2.58 -7.73
C ASN A 86 -11.40 -3.12 -9.16
#